data_AF-A0A5N7CVV2-F1
#
_entry.id   AF-A0A5N7CVV2-F1
#
_cell.length_a   1.000
_cell.length_b   1.000
_cell.length_c   1.000
_cell.angle_alpha   90.00
_cell.angle_beta   90.00
_cell.angle_gamma   90.00
#
_symmetry.space_group_name_H-M   'P 1'
#
loop_
_entity.id
_entity.type
_entity.pdbx_description
1 polymer ?
#
loop_
_entity_poly.entity_id
_entity_poly.type
_entity_poly.pdbx_seq_one_letter_code
_entity_poly.pdbx_strand_id
1 'polypeptide(L)'
;MALQVHLVRHAESVHNQAQQLIQSFPDAPKVGAINTSPLKRAIQTTLAGFSHILDKRYFDTKSGQGIENGATLILDPNLQERSALPCDTGSGSEDLDQAFPKLVKEGFYSPADEAVKERAKRATSRSSAVSEGLKNQKRTHIVVVTYGVFMKFLSRDSEIDLLKAGW
;
A
#
# COMPACT_ATOMS: atom_id res chain seq x y z
N MET A 1 -10.62 7.40 -20.54
CA MET A 1 -10.08 8.04 -19.31
C MET A 1 -8.71 7.43 -19.05
N ALA A 2 -7.69 8.25 -18.81
CA ALA A 2 -6.37 7.76 -18.46
C ALA A 2 -6.42 7.11 -17.08
N LEU A 3 -5.83 5.93 -16.96
CA LEU A 3 -5.69 5.24 -15.69
C LEU A 3 -4.47 5.80 -14.96
N GLN A 4 -4.66 6.27 -13.73
CA GLN A 4 -3.60 6.88 -12.92
C GLN A 4 -3.28 6.01 -11.70
N VAL A 5 -1.98 5.80 -11.47
CA VAL A 5 -1.45 5.13 -10.29
C VAL A 5 -0.80 6.18 -9.40
N HIS A 6 -1.21 6.23 -8.14
CA HIS A 6 -0.67 7.13 -7.11
C HIS A 6 0.18 6.32 -6.16
N LEU A 7 1.46 6.64 -6.01
CA LEU A 7 2.33 5.99 -5.03
C LEU A 7 2.21 6.72 -3.70
N VAL A 8 2.15 5.99 -2.58
CA VAL A 8 2.04 6.57 -1.25
C VAL A 8 3.06 5.90 -0.34
N ARG A 9 3.87 6.70 0.35
CA ARG A 9 4.77 6.21 1.40
C ARG A 9 4.00 6.06 2.70
N HIS A 10 4.14 4.95 3.41
CA HIS A 10 3.49 4.77 4.72
C HIS A 10 3.89 5.86 5.74
N ALA A 11 3.04 6.07 6.74
CA ALA A 11 3.31 6.93 7.87
C ALA A 11 4.24 6.26 8.90
N GLU A 12 5.07 7.06 9.58
CA GLU A 12 5.75 6.63 10.80
C GLU A 12 4.86 6.74 12.04
N SER A 13 3.93 7.70 12.04
CA SER A 13 2.92 7.86 13.09
C SER A 13 1.55 8.01 12.45
N VAL A 14 0.67 7.03 12.72
CA VAL A 14 -0.67 6.94 12.11
C VAL A 14 -1.53 8.15 12.46
N HIS A 15 -1.45 8.66 13.69
CA HIS A 15 -2.39 9.69 14.17
C HIS A 15 -2.24 11.05 13.48
N ASN A 16 -1.02 11.50 13.19
CA ASN A 16 -0.80 12.84 12.60
C ASN A 16 -0.61 12.79 11.08
N GLN A 17 0.19 11.85 10.59
CA GLN A 17 0.61 11.83 9.18
C GLN A 17 -0.46 11.22 8.27
N ALA A 18 -1.14 10.15 8.71
CA ALA A 18 -2.20 9.56 7.89
C ALA A 18 -3.42 10.49 7.79
N GLN A 19 -3.69 11.33 8.80
CA GLN A 19 -4.77 12.31 8.72
C GLN A 19 -4.49 13.44 7.72
N GLN A 20 -3.23 13.86 7.55
CA GLN A 20 -2.88 14.84 6.52
C GLN A 20 -3.10 14.29 5.10
N LEU A 21 -2.90 12.99 4.91
CA LEU A 21 -3.19 12.31 3.65
C LEU A 21 -4.68 12.39 3.28
N ILE A 22 -5.58 12.30 4.26
CA ILE A 22 -7.04 12.47 4.05
C ILE A 22 -7.37 13.82 3.43
N GLN A 23 -6.69 14.87 3.89
CA GLN A 23 -7.02 16.25 3.51
C GLN A 23 -6.38 16.69 2.20
N SER A 24 -5.26 16.06 1.81
CA SER A 24 -4.41 16.54 0.71
C SER A 24 -4.48 15.70 -0.56
N PHE A 25 -5.15 14.54 -0.56
CA PHE A 25 -5.20 13.65 -1.73
C PHE A 25 -6.31 14.09 -2.71
N PRO A 26 -5.97 14.70 -3.87
CA PRO A 26 -6.93 15.43 -4.71
C PRO A 26 -7.83 14.52 -5.55
N ASP A 27 -7.39 13.30 -5.83
CA ASP A 27 -8.10 12.35 -6.69
C ASP A 27 -8.95 11.34 -5.91
N ALA A 28 -9.21 11.60 -4.63
CA ALA A 28 -9.98 10.74 -3.73
C ALA A 28 -11.26 10.16 -4.38
N PRO A 29 -12.13 10.95 -5.06
CA PRO A 29 -13.36 10.42 -5.64
C PRO A 29 -13.15 9.44 -6.81
N LYS A 30 -11.96 9.45 -7.44
CA LYS A 30 -11.63 8.63 -8.61
C LYS A 30 -10.97 7.30 -8.24
N VAL A 31 -10.57 7.10 -6.99
CA VAL A 31 -9.85 5.90 -6.55
C VAL A 31 -10.79 4.70 -6.46
N GLY A 32 -10.54 3.67 -7.29
CA GLY A 32 -11.32 2.44 -7.32
C GLY A 32 -10.71 1.32 -6.49
N ALA A 33 -9.38 1.32 -6.34
CA ALA A 33 -8.67 0.33 -5.55
C ALA A 33 -7.45 0.92 -4.85
N ILE A 34 -7.12 0.35 -3.69
CA ILE A 34 -5.91 0.64 -2.93
C ILE A 34 -5.13 -0.67 -2.76
N ASN A 35 -3.99 -0.78 -3.42
CA ASN A 35 -3.04 -1.86 -3.25
C ASN A 35 -2.09 -1.48 -2.11
N THR A 36 -2.09 -2.20 -1.00
CA THR A 36 -1.25 -1.90 0.16
C THR A 36 -0.37 -3.07 0.53
N SER A 37 0.82 -2.78 1.04
CA SER A 37 1.67 -3.81 1.64
C SER A 37 0.95 -4.47 2.84
N PRO A 38 1.10 -5.79 3.03
CA PRO A 38 0.47 -6.51 4.15
C PRO A 38 1.10 -6.18 5.52
N LEU A 39 2.16 -5.38 5.54
CA LEU A 39 2.84 -5.00 6.77
C LEU A 39 2.02 -3.96 7.56
N LYS A 40 2.04 -4.11 8.89
CA LYS A 40 1.16 -3.40 9.83
C LYS A 40 1.08 -1.88 9.58
N ARG A 41 2.21 -1.21 9.36
CA ARG A 41 2.25 0.25 9.17
C ARG A 41 1.57 0.70 7.88
N ALA A 42 1.75 -0.04 6.78
CA ALA A 42 1.09 0.26 5.53
C ALA A 42 -0.43 0.06 5.63
N ILE A 43 -0.88 -1.03 6.26
CA ILE A 43 -2.31 -1.27 6.53
C ILE A 43 -2.89 -0.15 7.39
N GLN A 44 -2.24 0.20 8.51
CA GLN A 44 -2.71 1.26 9.40
C GLN A 44 -2.75 2.62 8.71
N THR A 45 -1.73 2.96 7.90
CA THR A 45 -1.73 4.19 7.08
C THR A 45 -2.89 4.17 6.09
N THR A 46 -3.15 3.01 5.48
CA THR A 46 -4.21 2.85 4.48
C THR A 46 -5.59 3.06 5.10
N LEU A 47 -5.89 2.36 6.20
CA LEU A 47 -7.19 2.43 6.87
C LEU A 47 -7.43 3.81 7.48
N ALA A 48 -6.43 4.42 8.12
CA ALA A 48 -6.57 5.76 8.67
C ALA A 48 -6.67 6.81 7.56
N GLY A 49 -5.71 6.83 6.63
CA GLY A 49 -5.54 7.88 5.63
C GLY A 49 -6.53 7.85 4.47
N PHE A 50 -7.15 6.69 4.20
CA PHE A 50 -8.11 6.52 3.11
C PHE A 50 -9.49 6.08 3.59
N SER A 51 -9.81 6.27 4.88
CA SER A 51 -11.14 5.98 5.45
C SER A 51 -12.29 6.68 4.74
N HIS A 52 -12.06 7.83 4.13
CA HIS A 52 -13.03 8.60 3.35
C HIS A 52 -13.22 8.11 1.90
N ILE A 53 -12.43 7.11 1.47
CA ILE A 53 -12.42 6.54 0.11
C ILE A 53 -12.78 5.06 0.13
N LEU A 54 -12.27 4.32 1.12
CA LEU A 54 -12.44 2.89 1.26
C LEU A 54 -13.91 2.50 1.51
N ASP A 55 -14.28 1.32 1.04
CA ASP A 55 -15.60 0.78 1.31
C ASP A 55 -15.82 0.56 2.82
N LYS A 56 -17.04 0.89 3.30
CA LYS A 56 -17.41 0.75 4.72
C LYS A 56 -17.23 -0.67 5.27
N ARG A 57 -17.21 -1.71 4.43
CA ARG A 57 -16.99 -3.11 4.85
C ARG A 57 -15.65 -3.36 5.55
N TYR A 58 -14.69 -2.46 5.40
CA TYR A 58 -13.37 -2.58 6.02
C TYR A 58 -13.30 -1.96 7.42
N PHE A 59 -14.39 -1.35 7.89
CA PHE A 59 -14.45 -0.66 9.17
C PHE A 59 -15.54 -1.25 10.05
N ASP A 60 -15.44 -0.99 11.36
CA ASP A 60 -16.51 -1.31 12.30
C ASP A 60 -17.78 -0.54 11.93
N THR A 61 -18.94 -1.20 11.99
CA THR A 61 -20.23 -0.60 11.58
C THR A 61 -20.63 0.61 12.42
N LYS A 62 -20.06 0.77 13.62
CA LYS A 62 -20.31 1.91 14.53
C LYS A 62 -19.26 3.02 14.39
N SER A 63 -18.20 2.82 13.63
CA SER A 63 -17.09 3.79 13.50
C SER A 63 -17.46 5.05 12.70
N GLY A 64 -18.50 4.96 11.86
CA GLY A 64 -18.83 6.02 10.89
C GLY A 64 -17.80 6.20 9.77
N GLN A 65 -16.84 5.28 9.64
CA GLN A 65 -15.78 5.32 8.62
C GLN A 65 -16.16 4.51 7.38
N GLY A 66 -15.55 4.86 6.26
CA GLY A 66 -15.81 4.26 4.97
C GLY A 66 -17.01 4.87 4.25
N ILE A 67 -17.12 4.55 2.97
CA ILE A 67 -18.22 4.99 2.10
C ILE A 67 -18.95 3.77 1.51
N GLU A 68 -20.24 3.93 1.22
CA GLU A 68 -21.01 2.90 0.52
C GLU A 68 -20.45 2.69 -0.90
N ASN A 69 -20.22 1.43 -1.27
CA ASN A 69 -19.60 1.07 -2.54
C ASN A 69 -18.28 1.83 -2.76
N GLY A 70 -17.43 1.89 -1.75
CA GLY A 70 -16.14 2.59 -1.79
C GLY A 70 -15.06 1.83 -2.53
N ALA A 71 -13.82 2.33 -2.45
CA ALA A 71 -12.67 1.67 -3.04
C ALA A 71 -12.39 0.31 -2.39
N THR A 72 -11.92 -0.63 -3.20
CA THR A 72 -11.48 -1.95 -2.72
C THR A 72 -10.07 -1.88 -2.14
N LEU A 73 -9.89 -2.43 -0.94
CA LEU A 73 -8.58 -2.66 -0.34
C LEU A 73 -8.02 -4.01 -0.78
N ILE A 74 -6.78 -4.02 -1.29
CA ILE A 74 -6.06 -5.21 -1.74
C ILE A 74 -4.72 -5.28 -0.99
N LEU A 75 -4.49 -6.36 -0.25
CA LEU A 75 -3.17 -6.64 0.31
C LEU A 75 -2.30 -7.28 -0.78
N ASP A 76 -1.16 -6.66 -1.12
CA ASP A 76 -0.20 -7.17 -2.10
C ASP A 76 1.14 -7.50 -1.43
N PRO A 77 1.46 -8.79 -1.23
CA PRO A 77 2.73 -9.22 -0.65
C PRO A 77 3.97 -8.72 -1.39
N ASN A 78 3.86 -8.35 -2.67
CA ASN A 78 5.01 -7.84 -3.42
C ASN A 78 5.44 -6.46 -2.94
N LEU A 79 4.55 -5.66 -2.31
CA LEU A 79 4.80 -4.29 -1.84
C LEU A 79 5.54 -4.20 -0.50
N GLN A 80 6.01 -5.33 0.03
CA GLN A 80 6.73 -5.40 1.30
C GLN A 80 8.10 -4.71 1.21
N GLU A 81 8.49 -4.04 2.30
CA GLU A 81 9.80 -3.41 2.40
C GLU A 81 10.93 -4.43 2.54
N ARG A 82 12.10 -4.11 1.97
CA ARG A 82 13.31 -4.93 2.09
C ARG A 82 13.97 -4.83 3.48
N SER A 83 13.84 -3.69 4.15
CA SER A 83 14.43 -3.44 5.48
C SER A 83 13.89 -4.41 6.53
N ALA A 84 14.76 -4.96 7.39
CA ALA A 84 14.38 -5.84 8.49
C ALA A 84 14.13 -5.08 9.81
N LEU A 85 13.97 -3.75 9.77
CA LEU A 85 13.67 -2.98 10.98
C LEU A 85 12.38 -3.49 11.63
N PRO A 86 12.26 -3.46 12.97
CA PRO A 86 11.07 -3.96 13.67
C PRO A 86 9.76 -3.30 13.20
N CYS A 87 9.84 -2.08 12.68
CA CYS A 87 8.70 -1.36 12.09
C CYS A 87 8.19 -1.97 10.77
N ASP A 88 9.04 -2.72 10.07
CA ASP A 88 8.82 -3.31 8.74
C ASP A 88 8.61 -4.83 8.81
N THR A 89 8.60 -5.40 10.02
CA THR A 89 8.31 -6.81 10.29
C THR A 89 7.16 -6.93 11.29
N GLY A 90 6.99 -5.98 12.21
CA GLY A 90 5.87 -5.91 13.15
C GLY A 90 5.96 -6.87 14.35
N SER A 91 6.72 -7.95 14.22
CA SER A 91 7.14 -8.90 15.26
C SER A 91 8.60 -9.31 15.03
N GLY A 92 9.21 -10.01 16.00
CA GLY A 92 10.55 -10.60 15.80
C GLY A 92 10.55 -11.59 14.63
N SER A 93 11.69 -11.77 13.97
CA SER A 93 11.79 -12.68 12.81
C SER A 93 11.38 -14.12 13.16
N GLU A 94 11.70 -14.58 14.37
CA GLU A 94 11.35 -15.90 14.89
C GLU A 94 9.83 -16.06 15.08
N ASP A 95 9.15 -15.06 15.67
CA ASP A 95 7.69 -15.06 15.85
C ASP A 95 6.95 -15.07 14.51
N LEU A 96 7.50 -14.37 13.51
CA LEU A 96 6.92 -14.32 12.15
C LEU A 96 7.14 -15.61 11.38
N ASP A 97 8.30 -16.24 11.51
CA ASP A 97 8.57 -17.52 10.85
C ASP A 97 7.66 -18.62 11.40
N GLN A 98 7.49 -18.65 12.73
CA GLN A 98 6.62 -19.63 13.38
C GLN A 98 5.13 -19.45 13.03
N ALA A 99 4.65 -18.20 12.98
CA ALA A 99 3.25 -17.92 12.70
C ALA A 99 2.92 -17.82 11.19
N PHE A 100 3.87 -17.37 10.38
CA PHE A 100 3.70 -17.02 8.97
C PHE A 100 4.98 -17.28 8.15
N PRO A 101 5.36 -18.54 7.90
CA PRO A 101 6.63 -18.90 7.25
C PRO A 101 6.79 -18.32 5.81
N LYS A 102 5.71 -17.80 5.21
CA LYS A 102 5.74 -17.11 3.90
C LYS A 102 6.11 -15.62 3.99
N LEU A 103 6.25 -15.05 5.20
CA LEU A 103 6.67 -13.66 5.43
C LEU A 103 8.14 -13.55 5.82
N VAL A 104 8.87 -14.66 5.88
CA VAL A 104 10.32 -14.68 6.05
C VAL A 104 10.98 -13.97 4.86
N LYS A 105 11.91 -13.04 5.14
CA LYS A 105 12.63 -12.25 4.13
C LYS A 105 13.74 -13.05 3.47
N GLU A 106 13.39 -14.22 2.97
CA GLU A 106 14.27 -15.14 2.24
C GLU A 106 13.69 -15.47 0.87
N GLY A 107 14.52 -16.04 0.00
CA GLY A 107 14.13 -16.41 -1.37
C GLY A 107 13.45 -15.25 -2.09
N PHE A 108 12.17 -15.40 -2.41
CA PHE A 108 11.38 -14.42 -3.15
C PHE A 108 11.17 -13.09 -2.39
N TYR A 109 11.13 -13.11 -1.05
CA TYR A 109 10.99 -11.90 -0.22
C TYR A 109 12.33 -11.41 0.34
N SER A 110 13.43 -11.93 -0.19
CA SER A 110 14.79 -11.51 0.15
C SER A 110 14.98 -9.99 0.02
N PRO A 111 15.84 -9.40 0.87
CA PRO A 111 16.25 -8.01 0.73
C PRO A 111 17.21 -7.78 -0.45
N ALA A 112 17.67 -8.83 -1.14
CA ALA A 112 18.55 -8.73 -2.29
C ALA A 112 17.87 -7.97 -3.44
N ASP A 113 18.63 -7.06 -4.08
CA ASP A 113 18.12 -6.16 -5.12
C ASP A 113 17.36 -6.90 -6.23
N GLU A 114 17.83 -8.06 -6.68
CA GLU A 114 17.14 -8.83 -7.72
C GLU A 114 15.78 -9.37 -7.28
N ALA A 115 15.66 -9.84 -6.04
CA ALA A 115 14.36 -10.24 -5.49
C ALA A 115 13.41 -9.04 -5.36
N VAL A 116 13.93 -7.87 -4.94
CA VAL A 116 13.14 -6.64 -4.84
C VAL A 116 12.68 -6.15 -6.22
N LYS A 117 13.57 -6.17 -7.24
CA LYS A 117 13.24 -5.83 -8.63
C LYS A 117 12.16 -6.75 -9.20
N GLU A 118 12.24 -8.05 -8.97
CA GLU A 118 11.22 -9.00 -9.41
C GLU A 118 9.88 -8.76 -8.72
N ARG A 119 9.87 -8.49 -7.42
CA ARG A 119 8.65 -8.08 -6.71
C ARG A 119 8.08 -6.78 -7.25
N ALA A 120 8.89 -5.77 -7.55
CA ALA A 120 8.44 -4.53 -8.17
C ALA A 120 7.75 -4.78 -9.52
N LYS A 121 8.34 -5.61 -10.41
CA LYS A 121 7.71 -6.00 -11.68
C LYS A 121 6.34 -6.67 -11.48
N ARG A 122 6.23 -7.57 -10.49
CA ARG A 122 4.96 -8.24 -10.18
C ARG A 122 3.92 -7.29 -9.59
N ALA A 123 4.33 -6.37 -8.72
CA ALA A 123 3.45 -5.34 -8.16
C ALA A 123 2.92 -4.40 -9.25
N THR A 124 3.76 -4.00 -10.22
CA THR A 124 3.33 -3.25 -11.40
C THR A 124 2.31 -4.05 -12.21
N SER A 125 2.61 -5.32 -12.53
CA SER A 125 1.72 -6.18 -13.31
C SER A 125 0.36 -6.40 -12.62
N ARG A 126 0.38 -6.57 -11.30
CA ARG A 126 -0.84 -6.69 -10.48
C ARG A 126 -1.64 -5.39 -10.48
N SER A 127 -0.98 -4.24 -10.35
CA SER A 127 -1.63 -2.94 -10.45
C SER A 127 -2.27 -2.75 -11.83
N SER A 128 -1.62 -3.16 -12.92
CA SER A 128 -2.19 -3.17 -14.27
C SER A 128 -3.41 -4.09 -14.39
N ALA A 129 -3.38 -5.28 -13.81
CA ALA A 129 -4.52 -6.21 -13.84
C ALA A 129 -5.73 -5.66 -13.05
N VAL A 130 -5.50 -5.06 -11.88
CA VAL A 130 -6.54 -4.37 -11.11
C VAL A 130 -7.11 -3.22 -11.93
N SER A 131 -6.24 -2.48 -12.60
CA SER A 131 -6.58 -1.37 -13.48
C SER A 131 -7.53 -1.77 -14.60
N GLU A 132 -7.27 -2.92 -15.22
CA GLU A 132 -8.11 -3.45 -16.29
C GLU A 132 -9.55 -3.68 -15.79
N GLY A 133 -9.69 -4.26 -14.60
CA GLY A 133 -10.98 -4.50 -13.95
C GLY A 133 -11.75 -3.21 -13.62
N LEU A 134 -11.07 -2.06 -13.55
CA LEU A 134 -11.67 -0.76 -13.23
C LEU A 134 -12.04 0.06 -14.48
N LYS A 135 -11.63 -0.32 -15.70
CA LYS A 135 -11.78 0.55 -16.90
C LYS A 135 -13.20 1.03 -17.20
N ASN A 136 -14.20 0.21 -16.89
CA ASN A 136 -15.61 0.53 -17.11
C ASN A 136 -16.33 1.04 -15.85
N GLN A 137 -15.57 1.31 -14.78
CA GLN A 137 -16.09 1.81 -13.51
C GLN A 137 -16.02 3.33 -13.45
N LYS A 138 -16.80 3.93 -12.54
CA LYS A 138 -16.71 5.38 -12.25
C LYS A 138 -15.40 5.76 -11.57
N ARG A 139 -14.77 4.82 -10.85
CA ARG A 139 -13.52 5.00 -10.12
C ARG A 139 -12.43 4.16 -10.78
N THR A 140 -11.49 4.81 -11.44
CA THR A 140 -10.49 4.18 -12.31
C THR A 140 -9.06 4.30 -11.77
N HIS A 141 -8.82 5.11 -10.74
CA HIS A 141 -7.49 5.33 -10.19
C HIS A 141 -7.11 4.22 -9.20
N ILE A 142 -5.81 3.96 -9.09
CA ILE A 142 -5.24 3.04 -8.11
C ILE A 142 -4.29 3.80 -7.20
N VAL A 143 -4.40 3.55 -5.90
CA VAL A 143 -3.40 3.98 -4.93
C VAL A 143 -2.53 2.78 -4.57
N VAL A 144 -1.22 2.97 -4.50
CA VAL A 144 -0.26 1.95 -4.04
C VAL A 144 0.44 2.45 -2.78
N VAL A 145 0.14 1.83 -1.64
CA VAL A 145 0.73 2.19 -0.35
C VAL A 145 1.89 1.23 -0.03
N THR A 146 3.10 1.76 0.04
CA THR A 146 4.33 0.99 0.28
C THR A 146 5.36 1.82 1.07
N TYR A 147 6.64 1.52 0.92
CA TYR A 147 7.73 1.98 1.76
C TYR A 147 8.82 2.69 0.98
N GLY A 148 9.55 3.59 1.64
CA GLY A 148 10.46 4.51 0.96
C GLY A 148 11.54 3.82 0.13
N VAL A 149 12.10 2.71 0.59
CA VAL A 149 13.15 2.02 -0.19
C VAL A 149 12.53 1.20 -1.31
N PHE A 150 11.44 0.47 -1.05
CA PHE A 150 10.74 -0.29 -2.09
C PHE A 150 10.20 0.61 -3.22
N MET A 151 9.76 1.84 -2.90
CA MET A 151 9.25 2.80 -3.88
C MET A 151 10.25 3.10 -4.98
N LYS A 152 11.55 3.19 -4.67
CA LYS A 152 12.61 3.42 -5.66
C LYS A 152 12.63 2.35 -6.74
N PHE A 153 12.41 1.09 -6.35
CA PHE A 153 12.33 -0.03 -7.29
C PHE A 153 11.03 -0.01 -8.09
N LEU A 154 9.92 0.38 -7.45
CA LEU A 154 8.60 0.39 -8.07
C LEU A 154 8.46 1.53 -9.09
N SER A 155 8.95 2.74 -8.78
CA SER A 155 8.97 3.90 -9.67
C SER A 155 10.10 3.83 -10.71
N ARG A 156 11.14 3.02 -10.44
CA ARG A 156 12.41 3.01 -11.17
C ARG A 156 13.14 4.35 -11.11
N ASP A 157 12.94 5.08 -10.01
CA ASP A 157 13.56 6.36 -9.71
C ASP A 157 14.31 6.23 -8.39
N SER A 158 15.64 6.33 -8.41
CA SER A 158 16.47 6.23 -7.20
C SER A 158 16.37 7.48 -6.32
N GLU A 159 16.00 8.61 -6.91
CA GLU A 159 15.98 9.93 -6.28
C GLU A 159 14.61 10.26 -5.68
N ILE A 160 13.60 9.43 -5.92
CA ILE A 160 12.29 9.60 -5.28
C ILE A 160 12.44 9.59 -3.76
N ASP A 161 12.05 10.70 -3.14
CA ASP A 161 11.97 10.83 -1.69
C ASP A 161 10.67 11.54 -1.33
N LEU A 162 9.60 10.75 -1.22
CA LEU A 162 8.34 11.25 -0.71
C LEU A 162 8.42 11.40 0.80
N LEU A 163 7.78 12.47 1.30
CA LEU A 163 7.50 12.61 2.72
C LEU A 163 6.75 11.37 3.24
N LYS A 164 6.88 11.07 4.53
CA LYS A 164 6.11 10.01 5.18
C LYS A 164 4.63 10.38 5.14
N ALA A 165 3.77 9.45 4.70
CA ALA A 165 2.39 9.74 4.29
C ALA A 165 2.27 10.76 3.14
N GLY A 166 3.31 10.90 2.32
CA GLY A 166 3.29 11.66 1.07
C GLY A 166 2.98 10.78 -0.13
N TRP A 167 2.54 11.42 -1.22
CA TRP A 167 2.14 10.80 -2.48
C TRP A 167 2.66 11.56 -3.70
#